data_AF-W0DST9-F1
#
_entry.id   AF-W0DST9-F1
#
_cell.length_a   1.000
_cell.length_b   1.000
_cell.length_c   1.000
_cell.angle_alpha   90.00
_cell.angle_beta   90.00
_cell.angle_gamma   90.00
#
_symmetry.space_group_name_H-M   'P 1'
#
loop_
_entity.id
_entity.type
_entity.pdbx_description
1 polymer ?
#
loop_
_entity_poly.entity_id
_entity_poly.type
_entity_poly.pdbx_seq_one_letter_code
_entity_poly.pdbx_strand_id
1 'polypeptide(L)'
;MTFKVGELVIMQNASYYTEWNGALGVVVSALAPRTSMDLLSMRYRTSPSYRVKVLASEGIVVDARPHQLRRLRGPEEPVATTRQALRPVAGEPS
;
A
#
# COMPACT_ATOMS: atom_id res chain seq x y z
N MET A 1 -5.22 -8.66 -7.07
CA MET A 1 -4.73 -7.47 -7.79
C MET A 1 -3.24 -7.64 -8.03
N THR A 2 -2.75 -7.34 -9.23
CA THR A 2 -1.35 -7.60 -9.62
C THR A 2 -0.72 -6.33 -10.17
N PHE A 3 0.50 -6.01 -9.72
CA PHE A 3 1.29 -4.88 -10.20
C PHE A 3 2.38 -5.34 -11.17
N LYS A 4 2.66 -4.52 -12.19
CA LYS A 4 3.72 -4.73 -13.18
C LYS A 4 5.02 -4.05 -12.74
N VAL A 5 6.16 -4.56 -13.22
CA VAL A 5 7.44 -3.84 -13.08
C VAL A 5 7.35 -2.51 -13.83
N GLY A 6 7.82 -1.43 -13.22
CA GLY A 6 7.70 -0.05 -13.68
C GLY A 6 6.40 0.65 -13.24
N GLU A 7 5.45 -0.04 -12.62
CA GLU A 7 4.19 0.56 -12.18
C GLU A 7 4.39 1.47 -10.95
N LEU A 8 3.80 2.67 -11.02
CA LEU A 8 3.78 3.63 -9.92
C LEU A 8 2.68 3.27 -8.92
N VAL A 9 3.05 3.20 -7.65
CA VAL A 9 2.17 2.75 -6.55
C VAL A 9 2.29 3.67 -5.35
N ILE A 10 1.25 3.70 -4.53
CA ILE A 10 1.23 4.30 -3.20
C ILE A 10 1.40 3.16 -2.20
N MET A 11 2.36 3.32 -1.30
CA MET A 11 2.55 2.42 -0.17
C MET A 11 1.53 2.72 0.94
N GLN A 12 0.96 1.68 1.54
CA GLN A 12 -0.03 1.78 2.61
C GLN A 12 0.12 0.61 3.57
N ASN A 13 -0.29 0.76 4.83
CA ASN A 13 -0.28 -0.31 5.83
C ASN A 13 1.04 -1.10 5.87
N ALA A 14 2.17 -0.41 5.67
CA ALA A 14 3.48 -1.01 5.59
C ALA A 14 3.82 -1.67 6.93
N SER A 15 3.84 -3.00 6.94
CA SER A 15 4.04 -3.82 8.15
C SER A 15 5.49 -3.83 8.63
N TYR A 16 6.41 -3.32 7.82
CA TYR A 16 7.85 -3.37 8.06
C TYR A 16 8.50 -1.99 8.11
N TYR A 17 7.89 -0.97 7.49
CA TYR A 17 8.44 0.38 7.37
C TYR A 17 7.30 1.38 7.36
N THR A 18 6.74 1.64 8.53
CA THR A 18 5.58 2.53 8.66
C THR A 18 5.88 3.95 8.17
N GLU A 19 7.15 4.36 8.16
CA GLU A 19 7.62 5.63 7.58
C GLU A 19 7.29 5.80 6.09
N TRP A 20 7.08 4.70 5.35
CA TRP A 20 6.75 4.75 3.93
C TRP A 20 5.24 4.73 3.66
N ASN A 21 4.39 4.75 4.69
CA ASN A 21 2.96 4.91 4.47
C ASN A 21 2.65 6.24 3.78
N GLY A 22 1.94 6.19 2.65
CA GLY A 22 1.66 7.33 1.79
C GLY A 22 2.79 7.66 0.79
N ALA A 23 3.96 7.03 0.90
CA ALA A 23 5.06 7.27 -0.03
C ALA A 23 4.75 6.72 -1.42
N LEU A 24 5.21 7.45 -2.44
CA LEU A 24 5.22 6.97 -3.81
C LEU A 24 6.38 6.00 -4.03
N GLY A 25 6.11 4.93 -4.76
CA GLY A 25 7.11 3.94 -5.11
C GLY A 25 6.92 3.39 -6.51
N VAL A 26 7.98 2.81 -7.06
CA VAL A 26 7.96 2.12 -8.35
C VAL A 26 8.26 0.66 -8.12
N VAL A 27 7.43 -0.23 -8.68
CA VAL A 27 7.69 -1.67 -8.63
C VAL A 27 8.90 -2.00 -9.47
N VAL A 28 9.97 -2.51 -8.86
CA VAL A 28 11.22 -2.87 -9.55
C VAL A 28 11.39 -4.39 -9.71
N SER A 29 10.58 -5.19 -9.02
CA SER A 29 10.57 -6.64 -9.20
C SER A 29 9.17 -7.21 -8.96
N ALA A 30 8.81 -8.20 -9.78
CA ALA A 30 7.53 -8.88 -9.71
C ALA A 30 7.31 -9.59 -8.37
N LEU A 31 6.05 -10.01 -8.15
CA LEU A 31 5.64 -10.78 -6.99
C LEU A 31 6.40 -12.10 -6.96
N ALA A 32 7.14 -12.32 -5.87
CA ALA A 32 7.86 -13.57 -5.63
C ALA A 32 7.85 -13.88 -4.13
N PRO A 33 8.07 -15.14 -3.71
CA PRO A 33 8.37 -15.45 -2.33
C PRO A 33 9.65 -14.71 -1.90
N ARG A 34 9.55 -13.87 -0.87
CA ARG A 34 10.69 -13.13 -0.33
C ARG A 34 10.74 -13.27 1.17
N THR A 35 11.95 -13.47 1.68
CA THR A 35 12.22 -13.52 3.12
C THR A 35 12.61 -12.14 3.60
N SER A 36 11.81 -11.59 4.50
CA SER A 36 12.04 -10.28 5.11
C SER A 36 11.89 -10.38 6.63
N MET A 37 12.60 -9.52 7.36
CA MET A 37 12.49 -9.45 8.80
C MET A 37 11.22 -8.70 9.18
N ASP A 38 10.31 -9.38 9.87
CA ASP A 38 9.17 -8.76 10.53
C ASP A 38 9.66 -7.98 11.75
N LEU A 39 9.66 -6.64 11.67
CA LEU A 39 10.16 -5.78 12.75
C LEU A 39 9.28 -5.81 14.00
N LEU A 40 8.01 -6.24 13.89
CA LEU A 40 7.13 -6.38 15.06
C LEU A 40 7.43 -7.66 15.83
N SER A 41 7.62 -8.77 15.12
CA SER A 41 7.87 -10.08 15.74
C SER A 41 9.35 -10.49 15.81
N MET A 42 10.24 -9.68 15.23
CA MET A 42 11.69 -9.93 15.11
C MET A 42 12.01 -11.31 14.51
N ARG A 43 11.21 -11.75 13.55
CA ARG A 43 11.36 -13.06 12.88
C ARG A 43 11.42 -12.89 11.37
N TYR A 44 12.27 -13.67 10.73
CA TYR A 44 12.22 -13.79 9.28
C TYR A 44 10.93 -14.49 8.86
N ARG A 45 10.21 -13.88 7.93
CA ARG A 45 9.02 -14.45 7.33
C ARG A 45 9.17 -14.45 5.82
N THR A 46 8.87 -15.59 5.21
CA THR A 46 8.74 -15.70 3.77
C THR A 46 7.30 -15.38 3.39
N SER A 47 7.10 -14.35 2.57
CA SER A 47 5.78 -14.00 2.04
C SER A 47 5.87 -13.58 0.58
N PRO A 48 4.79 -13.74 -0.21
CA PRO A 48 4.71 -13.16 -1.54
C PRO A 48 4.80 -11.63 -1.46
N SER A 49 5.87 -11.06 -2.00
CA SER A 49 6.15 -9.62 -1.96
C SER A 49 6.73 -9.11 -3.28
N TYR A 50 6.40 -7.87 -3.61
CA TYR A 50 7.06 -7.07 -4.65
C TYR A 50 8.30 -6.40 -4.07
N ARG A 51 9.28 -6.04 -4.92
CA ARG A 51 10.27 -5.02 -4.55
C ARG A 51 9.83 -3.68 -5.08
N VAL A 52 9.85 -2.67 -4.23
CA VAL A 52 9.43 -1.31 -4.55
C VAL A 52 10.56 -0.36 -4.21
N LYS A 53 11.00 0.43 -5.20
CA LYS A 53 11.89 1.56 -4.97
C LYS A 53 11.06 2.71 -4.43
N VAL A 54 11.39 3.21 -3.25
CA VAL A 54 10.70 4.34 -2.63
C VAL A 54 11.24 5.63 -3.25
N LEU A 55 10.35 6.54 -3.70
CA LEU A 55 10.76 7.78 -4.36
C LEU A 55 11.10 8.91 -3.38
N ALA A 56 10.66 8.80 -2.13
CA ALA A 56 10.95 9.79 -1.09
C ALA A 56 12.40 9.73 -0.58
N SER A 57 13.14 8.66 -0.87
CA SER A 57 14.53 8.48 -0.43
C SER A 57 15.31 7.70 -1.48
N GLU A 58 16.43 8.26 -1.94
CA GLU A 58 17.25 7.61 -2.96
C GLU A 58 17.88 6.32 -2.45
N GLY A 59 17.94 5.31 -3.32
CA GLY A 59 18.55 4.01 -3.02
C GLY A 59 17.71 3.06 -2.16
N ILE A 60 16.58 3.51 -1.60
CA ILE A 60 15.74 2.65 -0.76
C ILE A 60 14.85 1.74 -1.60
N VAL A 61 15.01 0.43 -1.38
CA VAL A 61 14.15 -0.63 -1.94
C VAL A 61 13.61 -1.48 -0.81
N VAL A 62 12.29 -1.64 -0.79
CA VAL A 62 11.58 -2.37 0.26
C VAL A 62 10.75 -3.51 -0.33
N ASP A 63 10.62 -4.59 0.45
CA ASP A 63 9.69 -5.67 0.13
C ASP A 63 8.28 -5.28 0.61
N ALA A 64 7.32 -5.29 -0.30
CA ALA A 64 5.94 -4.91 -0.03
C ALA A 64 4.96 -6.01 -0.47
N ARG A 65 4.08 -6.42 0.45
CA ARG A 65 3.01 -7.38 0.18
C ARG A 65 1.92 -6.74 -0.67
N PRO A 66 1.12 -7.51 -1.44
CA PRO A 66 0.11 -6.95 -2.34
C PRO A 66 -0.87 -5.97 -1.70
N HIS A 67 -1.33 -6.21 -0.46
CA HIS A 67 -2.26 -5.32 0.23
C HIS A 67 -1.62 -4.01 0.71
N GLN A 68 -0.28 -3.96 0.76
CA GLN A 68 0.48 -2.78 1.17
C GLN A 68 0.71 -1.81 0.01
N LEU A 69 0.25 -2.17 -1.19
CA LEU A 69 0.37 -1.36 -2.39
C LEU A 69 -1.02 -0.99 -2.90
N ARG A 70 -1.15 0.25 -3.35
CA ARG A 70 -2.33 0.74 -4.04
C ARG A 70 -1.88 1.39 -5.34
N ARG A 71 -2.64 1.18 -6.43
CA ARG A 71 -2.38 1.89 -7.69
C ARG A 71 -2.52 3.38 -7.49
N LEU A 72 -1.63 4.14 -8.10
CA LEU A 72 -1.90 5.55 -8.32
C LEU A 72 -2.98 5.63 -9.39
N ARG A 73 -4.19 6.05 -9.00
CA ARG A 73 -5.26 6.30 -9.95
C ARG A 73 -4.87 7.51 -10.80
N GLY A 74 -4.97 7.38 -12.13
CA GLY A 74 -4.81 8.53 -13.02
C GLY A 74 -5.95 9.53 -12.82
N PRO A 75 -5.81 10.78 -13.30
CA PRO A 75 -6.85 11.81 -13.19
C PRO A 75 -8.19 11.40 -13.83
N GLU A 76 -8.21 10.38 -14.70
CA GLU A 76 -9.41 9.88 -15.39
C GLU A 76 -10.12 8.72 -14.69
N GLU A 77 -9.57 8.16 -13.60
CA GLU A 77 -10.28 7.09 -12.89
C GLU A 77 -11.36 7.68 -11.96
N PRO A 78 -12.65 7.31 -12.13
CA PRO A 78 -13.72 7.86 -11.31
C PRO A 78 -13.46 7.55 -9.84
N VAL A 79 -13.34 8.61 -9.04
CA VAL A 79 -13.39 8.51 -7.59
C VAL A 79 -14.80 8.05 -7.27
N ALA A 80 -14.96 6.78 -6.92
CA ALA A 80 -16.17 6.28 -6.31
C ALA A 80 -16.36 7.07 -5.01
N THR A 81 -17.11 8.17 -5.10
CA THR A 81 -17.47 8.97 -3.95
C THR A 81 -18.47 8.13 -3.19
N THR A 82 -18.00 7.36 -2.22
CA THR A 82 -18.86 6.79 -1.20
C THR A 82 -19.36 7.96 -0.38
N ARG A 83 -20.39 8.67 -0.88
CA ARG A 83 -21.32 9.40 -0.03
C ARG A 83 -22.04 8.31 0.75
N GLN A 84 -21.41 7.85 1.83
CA GLN A 84 -22.15 7.26 2.93
C GLN A 84 -23.10 8.37 3.36
N ALA A 85 -24.35 8.26 2.93
CA ALA A 85 -25.41 9.11 3.42
C ALA A 85 -25.38 9.00 4.95
N LEU A 86 -24.92 10.07 5.59
CA LEU A 86 -25.21 10.33 6.99
C LEU A 86 -26.72 10.19 7.12
N ARG A 87 -27.17 9.04 7.65
CA ARG A 87 -28.56 8.87 8.02
C ARG A 87 -28.86 9.99 9.02
N PRO A 88 -29.89 10.82 8.81
CA PRO A 88 -30.29 11.76 9.83
C PRO A 88 -30.66 10.95 11.08
N VAL A 89 -30.04 11.27 12.20
CA VAL A 89 -30.47 10.81 13.52
C VAL A 89 -31.92 11.25 13.67
N ALA A 90 -32.83 10.29 13.75
CA ALA A 90 -34.22 10.56 14.02
C ALA A 90 -34.31 11.23 15.39
N GLY A 91 -34.81 12.46 15.42
CA GLY A 91 -35.04 13.19 16.65
C GLY A 91 -36.00 12.42 17.55
N GLU A 92 -35.62 12.31 18.82
CA GLU A 92 -36.53 11.96 19.91
C GLU A 92 -37.53 13.11 20.09
N PRO A 93 -38.85 12.84 20.13
CA PRO A 93 -39.78 13.70 20.83
C PRO A 93 -39.93 13.21 22.28
N SER A 94 -39.91 14.20 23.16
CA SER A 94 -40.13 14.15 24.62
C SER A 94 -41.49 13.60 25.03
#